data_AF-A0A177PCY4-F1
#
_entry.id   AF-A0A177PCY4-F1
#
_cell.length_a   1.000
_cell.length_b   1.000
_cell.length_c   1.000
_cell.angle_alpha   90.00
_cell.angle_beta   90.00
_cell.angle_gamma   90.00
#
_symmetry.space_group_name_H-M   'P 1'
#
loop_
_entity.id
_entity.type
_entity.pdbx_description
1 polymer ?
#
loop_
_entity_poly.entity_id
_entity_poly.type
_entity_poly.pdbx_seq_one_letter_code
_entity_poly.pdbx_strand_id
1 'polypeptide(L)'
;MISLSNADCEQRCNPSKKNVRARLKLAVTVFAAALMGAAYGGGPPIPSCRFEGAKCGYVDAAGKVIVGPEFDWADRFFDRRAVVLKDKKYGAINEKGEIVIPPIYEKMSAFDGGMALFMDRGRIGVVDGDGKTILPALYGVIVRLSNDAFLSARSTRDKDYFGYRHLDSLNSVSIHAFNPTGNKWGVVAPGGAWRIEPKYEQVMPFSKKPSTMFWSNELPGYDGGWRLTRLDGTTVGDGVFEIVGQIDDAVDRAAVRRNGRWGAINAVGEIVIEPKFDKLGAFHNGTASYVLDGEEGEIDANGVVLTKRKVRLSASAHSFEKELVASVDGALVWADKAKTRLLDGDPPQCSDGRRLLFENGLVKIVSAQGVAVPDTWFQYVQLHCDGQSLAEKNGKYGYITRDGKLLARQYFDRASDFYDGVAGVVDNNLWAVIDGEGEFLLGPLKMTHKLIDSPYQVELERGWVRLDKALVAELARDPSVLSRPLPRRHPMSEGLAAQRDEAAGKWGFVDGDGKFLIAPQFDAVGPFDHGVAWAAIPERREWCRIDKAGRISDERSCHCRQPLILYENGDGPPGERADCYGAGVKAIEAFDD
;
A
#
# COMPACT_ATOMS: atom_id res chain seq x y z
N MET A 1 -48.56 2.73 60.10
CA MET A 1 -49.35 1.51 59.90
C MET A 1 -48.39 0.34 59.78
N ILE A 2 -48.59 -0.72 60.58
CA ILE A 2 -48.38 -2.16 60.30
C ILE A 2 -47.33 -2.45 59.19
N SER A 3 -46.05 -2.77 59.45
CA SER A 3 -45.42 -3.91 60.19
C SER A 3 -45.34 -5.23 59.41
N LEU A 4 -44.15 -5.86 59.45
CA LEU A 4 -43.75 -7.29 59.31
C LEU A 4 -42.41 -7.37 58.53
N SER A 5 -41.39 -8.17 58.88
CA SER A 5 -41.21 -9.07 60.04
C SER A 5 -39.72 -9.44 60.27
N ASN A 6 -39.39 -9.73 61.53
CA ASN A 6 -38.34 -10.55 62.17
C ASN A 6 -37.42 -11.45 61.28
N ALA A 7 -36.22 -11.90 61.69
CA ALA A 7 -35.74 -12.13 63.06
C ALA A 7 -34.19 -12.13 63.24
N ASP A 8 -33.78 -11.72 64.45
CA ASP A 8 -32.69 -12.16 65.34
C ASP A 8 -31.60 -13.17 64.88
N CYS A 9 -30.35 -12.90 65.25
CA CYS A 9 -29.74 -13.58 66.42
C CYS A 9 -28.50 -12.82 66.98
N GLU A 10 -28.22 -12.97 68.27
CA GLU A 10 -27.34 -12.12 69.07
C GLU A 10 -26.08 -12.81 69.64
N GLN A 11 -25.03 -12.00 69.84
CA GLN A 11 -24.09 -11.99 70.98
C GLN A 11 -23.05 -13.13 71.29
N ARG A 12 -21.78 -12.68 71.30
CA ARG A 12 -20.72 -12.82 72.36
C ARG A 12 -20.07 -14.18 72.68
N CYS A 13 -18.71 -14.20 72.64
CA CYS A 13 -17.85 -14.27 73.85
C CYS A 13 -16.33 -14.15 73.56
N ASN A 14 -15.55 -13.84 74.61
CA ASN A 14 -14.08 -13.63 74.71
C ASN A 14 -13.65 -14.23 76.10
N PRO A 15 -12.37 -14.32 76.58
CA PRO A 15 -11.01 -14.34 76.00
C PRO A 15 -10.17 -15.59 76.43
N SER A 16 -8.87 -15.70 76.06
CA SER A 16 -7.73 -15.84 77.02
C SER A 16 -6.35 -16.15 76.39
N LYS A 17 -5.29 -16.04 77.21
CA LYS A 17 -3.85 -15.89 76.87
C LYS A 17 -3.08 -17.20 76.70
N LYS A 18 -1.96 -17.19 75.95
CA LYS A 18 -0.67 -17.78 76.38
C LYS A 18 0.55 -17.20 75.65
N ASN A 19 1.63 -16.95 76.41
CA ASN A 19 2.93 -16.46 75.92
C ASN A 19 3.92 -17.61 75.74
N VAL A 20 4.77 -17.56 74.71
CA VAL A 20 6.16 -18.09 74.77
C VAL A 20 7.09 -17.09 74.07
N ARG A 21 8.25 -16.81 74.67
CA ARG A 21 9.30 -15.93 74.13
C ARG A 21 10.30 -16.73 73.29
N ALA A 22 10.69 -16.21 72.13
CA ALA A 22 12.02 -16.38 71.54
C ALA A 22 12.53 -15.00 71.06
N ARG A 23 13.84 -14.78 71.03
CA ARG A 23 14.45 -13.42 71.01
C ARG A 23 15.57 -13.35 69.96
N LEU A 24 15.79 -12.14 69.41
CA LEU A 24 16.87 -11.72 68.47
C LEU A 24 16.75 -12.27 67.02
N LYS A 25 17.07 -11.53 65.95
CA LYS A 25 17.63 -10.16 65.82
C LYS A 25 17.18 -9.48 64.50
N LEU A 26 16.79 -8.20 64.61
CA LEU A 26 16.97 -7.08 63.68
C LEU A 26 16.96 -7.29 62.14
N ALA A 27 15.90 -6.79 61.48
CA ALA A 27 16.02 -5.89 60.33
C ALA A 27 14.74 -5.03 60.22
N VAL A 28 14.90 -3.70 60.19
CA VAL A 28 13.84 -2.73 59.85
C VAL A 28 13.77 -2.68 58.30
N THR A 29 12.61 -2.61 57.65
CA THR A 29 12.02 -1.33 57.17
C THR A 29 10.55 -1.47 56.75
N VAL A 30 9.68 -0.69 57.43
CA VAL A 30 8.43 -0.02 56.99
C VAL A 30 7.25 -0.83 56.39
N PHE A 31 6.19 -0.91 57.21
CA PHE A 31 4.75 -0.85 56.92
C PHE A 31 4.13 -1.49 55.66
N ALA A 32 3.25 -2.46 55.92
CA ALA A 32 2.07 -2.72 55.10
C ALA A 32 0.89 -1.84 55.56
N ALA A 33 0.38 -1.01 54.66
CA ALA A 33 -0.97 -0.41 54.67
C ALA A 33 -1.28 0.03 53.22
N ALA A 34 -2.46 -0.17 52.63
CA ALA A 34 -3.69 -0.76 53.16
C ALA A 34 -4.44 -1.54 52.06
N LEU A 35 -5.26 -2.51 52.47
CA LEU A 35 -6.36 -3.01 51.64
C LEU A 35 -7.48 -1.95 51.62
N MET A 36 -7.49 -1.13 50.59
CA MET A 36 -8.70 -0.44 50.12
C MET A 36 -8.76 -0.58 48.60
N GLY A 37 -9.88 -1.10 48.11
CA GLY A 37 -10.14 -1.19 46.68
C GLY A 37 -10.33 0.20 46.10
N ALA A 38 -9.29 0.76 45.48
CA ALA A 38 -9.47 1.83 44.50
C ALA A 38 -10.07 1.20 43.25
N ALA A 39 -11.24 1.70 42.82
CA ALA A 39 -11.86 1.26 41.59
C ALA A 39 -10.90 1.48 40.41
N TYR A 40 -10.74 0.46 39.54
CA TYR A 40 -9.99 0.57 38.29
C TYR A 40 -10.70 1.55 37.35
N GLY A 41 -10.39 2.85 37.49
CA GLY A 41 -10.86 3.94 36.63
C GLY A 41 -9.82 4.44 35.63
N GLY A 42 -8.65 3.81 35.57
CA GLY A 42 -7.60 4.06 34.58
C GLY A 42 -7.60 2.99 33.48
N GLY A 43 -7.34 3.41 32.25
CA GLY A 43 -7.09 2.49 31.13
C GLY A 43 -5.81 1.67 31.30
N PRO A 44 -5.48 0.80 30.32
CA PRO A 44 -4.26 -0.01 30.38
C PRO A 44 -2.99 0.84 30.48
N PRO A 45 -1.89 0.32 31.05
CA PRO A 45 -0.65 1.07 31.20
C PRO A 45 -0.12 1.59 29.86
N ILE A 46 0.38 2.82 29.85
CA ILE A 46 0.87 3.51 28.65
C ILE A 46 2.39 3.28 28.55
N PRO A 47 2.92 2.80 27.42
CA PRO A 47 4.37 2.65 27.25
C PRO A 47 5.07 4.01 27.27
N SER A 48 6.21 4.08 27.94
CA SER A 48 7.05 5.27 28.05
C SER A 48 8.52 4.89 27.92
N CYS A 49 9.21 5.47 26.94
CA CYS A 49 10.65 5.32 26.72
C CYS A 49 11.43 6.58 27.11
N ARG A 50 10.90 7.35 28.08
CA ARG A 50 11.47 8.61 28.58
C ARG A 50 12.37 8.44 29.80
N PHE A 51 12.82 7.22 30.08
CA PHE A 51 13.67 6.91 31.22
C PHE A 51 15.16 7.01 30.87
N GLU A 52 16.01 7.13 31.89
CA GLU A 52 17.46 7.19 31.75
C GLU A 52 18.00 5.95 31.00
N GLY A 53 18.97 6.16 30.11
CA GLY A 53 19.51 5.10 29.24
C GLY A 53 18.60 4.71 28.07
N ALA A 54 17.58 5.52 27.72
CA ALA A 54 16.63 5.27 26.63
C ALA A 54 15.83 3.96 26.76
N LYS A 55 15.69 3.45 27.99
CA LYS A 55 14.90 2.25 28.30
C LYS A 55 13.41 2.56 28.38
N CYS A 56 12.61 1.56 28.04
CA CYS A 56 11.15 1.62 28.08
C CYS A 56 10.59 0.90 29.32
N GLY A 57 9.52 1.47 29.86
CA GLY A 57 8.67 0.93 30.91
C GLY A 57 7.23 1.38 30.69
N TYR A 58 6.38 1.29 31.71
CA TYR A 58 4.96 1.65 31.60
C TYR A 58 4.51 2.57 32.73
N VAL A 59 3.66 3.54 32.38
CA VAL A 59 3.08 4.52 33.31
C VAL A 59 1.55 4.48 33.29
N ASP A 60 0.90 4.94 34.36
CA ASP A 60 -0.54 5.22 34.35
C ASP A 60 -0.86 6.54 33.63
N ALA A 61 -2.15 6.86 33.51
CA ALA A 61 -2.62 8.10 32.89
C ALA A 61 -2.22 9.39 33.65
N ALA A 62 -1.74 9.28 34.89
CA ALA A 62 -1.18 10.37 35.68
C ALA A 62 0.36 10.44 35.58
N GLY A 63 0.99 9.58 34.77
CA GLY A 63 2.44 9.51 34.58
C GLY A 63 3.20 8.76 35.68
N LYS A 64 2.50 8.11 36.61
CA LYS A 64 3.14 7.29 37.66
C LYS A 64 3.63 5.98 37.06
N VAL A 65 4.87 5.61 37.35
CA VAL A 65 5.47 4.34 36.90
C VAL A 65 4.70 3.14 37.50
N ILE A 66 4.21 2.27 36.62
CA ILE A 66 3.64 0.95 36.94
C ILE A 66 4.72 -0.12 36.75
N VAL A 67 5.41 -0.10 35.61
CA VAL A 67 6.50 -1.02 35.26
C VAL A 67 7.75 -0.19 35.03
N GLY A 68 8.84 -0.52 35.74
CA GLY A 68 10.10 0.21 35.64
C GLY A 68 10.75 0.12 34.26
N PRO A 69 11.72 1.00 33.97
CA PRO A 69 12.50 0.93 32.74
C PRO A 69 13.41 -0.31 32.71
N GLU A 70 13.01 -1.33 31.96
CA GLU A 70 13.78 -2.57 31.81
C GLU A 70 13.87 -3.08 30.36
N PHE A 71 13.08 -2.53 29.45
CA PHE A 71 12.97 -2.97 28.06
C PHE A 71 13.72 -2.03 27.10
N ASP A 72 14.15 -2.55 25.96
CA ASP A 72 14.66 -1.77 24.83
C ASP A 72 13.51 -1.15 24.01
N TRP A 73 12.34 -1.80 24.02
CA TRP A 73 11.10 -1.33 23.39
C TRP A 73 9.88 -1.86 24.15
N ALA A 74 8.78 -1.12 24.12
CA ALA A 74 7.54 -1.44 24.81
C ALA A 74 6.33 -1.02 23.98
N ASP A 75 5.56 -1.97 23.46
CA ASP A 75 4.32 -1.69 22.73
C ASP A 75 3.17 -1.34 23.66
N ARG A 76 2.07 -0.84 23.07
CA ARG A 76 0.79 -0.70 23.76
C ARG A 76 0.21 -2.08 24.09
N PHE A 77 -0.67 -2.10 25.09
CA PHE A 77 -1.45 -3.30 25.40
C PHE A 77 -2.51 -3.55 24.32
N PHE A 78 -2.46 -4.74 23.71
CA PHE A 78 -3.49 -5.33 22.87
C PHE A 78 -3.87 -6.68 23.49
N ASP A 79 -5.17 -7.00 23.57
CA ASP A 79 -5.68 -8.20 24.27
C ASP A 79 -5.04 -8.45 25.65
N ARG A 80 -4.86 -7.37 26.41
CA ARG A 80 -4.30 -7.35 27.78
C ARG A 80 -2.84 -7.79 27.90
N ARG A 81 -2.12 -7.83 26.77
CA ARG A 81 -0.69 -8.16 26.67
C ARG A 81 0.03 -7.07 25.90
N ALA A 82 1.26 -6.77 26.27
CA ALA A 82 2.10 -5.86 25.51
C ALA A 82 3.37 -6.58 25.07
N VAL A 83 3.74 -6.40 23.81
CA VAL A 83 4.98 -6.92 23.24
C VAL A 83 6.12 -6.04 23.72
N VAL A 84 7.23 -6.66 24.12
CA VAL A 84 8.41 -5.97 24.64
C VAL A 84 9.68 -6.52 24.00
N LEU A 85 10.62 -5.62 23.71
CA LEU A 85 11.97 -5.97 23.27
C LEU A 85 12.90 -5.92 24.47
N LYS A 86 13.70 -6.97 24.68
CA LYS A 86 14.76 -6.99 25.70
C LYS A 86 15.95 -7.77 25.16
N ASP A 87 17.13 -7.17 25.23
CA ASP A 87 18.39 -7.74 24.73
C ASP A 87 18.28 -8.18 23.26
N LYS A 88 17.60 -7.34 22.44
CA LYS A 88 17.29 -7.56 21.01
C LYS A 88 16.36 -8.75 20.71
N LYS A 89 15.65 -9.28 21.71
CA LYS A 89 14.66 -10.37 21.55
C LYS A 89 13.27 -9.94 22.01
N TYR A 90 12.24 -10.41 21.31
CA TYR A 90 10.85 -10.10 21.57
C TYR A 90 10.22 -11.11 22.53
N GLY A 91 9.43 -10.60 23.46
CA GLY A 91 8.58 -11.35 24.38
C GLY A 91 7.31 -10.53 24.69
N ALA A 92 6.58 -10.90 25.75
CA ALA A 92 5.39 -10.18 26.17
C ALA A 92 5.23 -10.12 27.69
N ILE A 93 4.60 -9.04 28.15
CA ILE A 93 4.16 -8.84 29.53
C ILE A 93 2.63 -8.77 29.62
N ASN A 94 2.10 -9.00 30.83
CA ASN A 94 0.72 -8.64 31.16
C ASN A 94 0.62 -7.22 31.75
N GLU A 95 -0.61 -6.75 32.02
CA GLU A 95 -0.91 -5.40 32.55
C GLU A 95 -0.23 -5.05 33.88
N LYS A 96 0.36 -6.01 34.61
CA LYS A 96 1.12 -5.76 35.83
C LYS A 96 2.63 -5.65 35.61
N GLY A 97 3.12 -5.88 34.38
CA GLY A 97 4.54 -6.00 34.07
C GLY A 97 5.12 -7.42 34.24
N GLU A 98 4.30 -8.43 34.58
CA GLU A 98 4.79 -9.80 34.69
C GLU A 98 5.07 -10.36 33.28
N ILE A 99 6.29 -10.86 33.04
CA ILE A 99 6.68 -11.50 31.77
C ILE A 99 5.85 -12.79 31.59
N VAL A 100 4.97 -12.79 30.59
CA VAL A 100 4.15 -13.96 30.20
C VAL A 100 4.75 -14.73 29.03
N ILE A 101 5.51 -14.06 28.17
CA ILE A 101 6.33 -14.70 27.12
C ILE A 101 7.77 -14.20 27.29
N PRO A 102 8.75 -15.07 27.60
CA PRO A 102 10.14 -14.69 27.70
C PRO A 102 10.67 -14.00 26.43
N PRO A 103 11.53 -12.97 26.54
CA PRO A 103 12.19 -12.36 25.38
C PRO A 103 13.15 -13.31 24.65
N ILE A 104 12.63 -14.10 23.70
CA ILE A 104 13.39 -15.13 22.97
C ILE A 104 13.23 -15.07 21.44
N TYR A 105 12.16 -14.43 20.94
CA TYR A 105 11.84 -14.41 19.51
C TYR A 105 12.57 -13.30 18.75
N GLU A 106 12.81 -13.49 17.45
CA GLU A 106 13.47 -12.49 16.59
C GLU A 106 12.56 -11.29 16.28
N LYS A 107 11.25 -11.55 16.21
CA LYS A 107 10.14 -10.58 16.08
C LYS A 107 8.87 -11.19 16.66
N MET A 108 7.91 -10.34 17.01
CA MET A 108 6.55 -10.76 17.37
C MET A 108 5.54 -9.69 16.96
N SER A 109 4.39 -10.07 16.40
CA SER A 109 3.30 -9.13 16.14
C SER A 109 2.61 -8.72 17.44
N ALA A 110 1.83 -7.64 17.39
CA ALA A 110 0.83 -7.37 18.43
C ALA A 110 -0.13 -8.57 18.60
N PHE A 111 -0.76 -8.66 19.78
CA PHE A 111 -1.79 -9.65 20.03
C PHE A 111 -3.12 -9.24 19.38
N ASP A 112 -3.76 -10.19 18.73
CA ASP A 112 -5.04 -10.03 18.06
C ASP A 112 -5.87 -11.30 18.26
N GLY A 113 -7.07 -11.17 18.81
CA GLY A 113 -7.93 -12.29 19.22
C GLY A 113 -7.20 -13.36 20.04
N GLY A 114 -6.36 -12.95 20.99
CA GLY A 114 -5.62 -13.80 21.94
C GLY A 114 -4.38 -14.52 21.38
N MET A 115 -3.94 -14.21 20.17
CA MET A 115 -2.77 -14.83 19.51
C MET A 115 -1.79 -13.79 18.98
N ALA A 116 -0.52 -14.17 18.85
CA ALA A 116 0.51 -13.38 18.17
C ALA A 116 1.29 -14.24 17.17
N LEU A 117 1.73 -13.63 16.07
CA LEU A 117 2.71 -14.22 15.16
C LEU A 117 4.11 -14.01 15.76
N PHE A 118 4.98 -15.00 15.71
CA PHE A 118 6.38 -14.86 16.14
C PHE A 118 7.36 -15.34 15.07
N MET A 119 8.58 -14.83 15.09
CA MET A 119 9.67 -15.26 14.20
C MET A 119 10.79 -15.95 15.00
N ASP A 120 11.18 -17.16 14.58
CA ASP A 120 12.42 -17.83 15.02
C ASP A 120 13.17 -18.33 13.78
N ARG A 121 14.48 -18.05 13.70
CA ARG A 121 15.37 -18.42 12.60
C ARG A 121 14.77 -18.10 11.22
N GLY A 122 14.19 -16.90 11.08
CA GLY A 122 13.57 -16.42 9.85
C GLY A 122 12.27 -17.13 9.43
N ARG A 123 11.70 -18.01 10.26
CA ARG A 123 10.41 -18.68 10.01
C ARG A 123 9.34 -18.17 10.96
N ILE A 124 8.10 -18.13 10.49
CA ILE A 124 6.94 -17.62 11.24
C ILE A 124 6.21 -18.77 11.91
N GLY A 125 5.82 -18.58 13.16
CA GLY A 125 4.91 -19.42 13.93
C GLY A 125 3.80 -18.58 14.59
N VAL A 126 2.92 -19.24 15.34
CA VAL A 126 1.83 -18.62 16.09
C VAL A 126 1.91 -19.06 17.55
N VAL A 127 1.80 -18.12 18.47
CA VAL A 127 1.76 -18.37 19.91
C VAL A 127 0.43 -17.87 20.48
N ASP A 128 -0.14 -18.58 21.44
CA ASP A 128 -1.24 -18.05 22.23
C ASP A 128 -0.73 -16.99 23.22
N GLY A 129 -1.67 -16.34 23.90
CA GLY A 129 -1.36 -15.36 24.92
C GLY A 129 -0.32 -15.83 25.96
N ASP A 130 -0.45 -17.05 26.45
CA ASP A 130 0.31 -17.57 27.60
C ASP A 130 1.65 -18.21 27.18
N GLY A 131 2.11 -17.93 25.96
CA GLY A 131 3.38 -18.40 25.44
C GLY A 131 3.36 -19.83 24.90
N LYS A 132 2.18 -20.46 24.80
CA LYS A 132 2.07 -21.81 24.24
C LYS A 132 1.97 -21.73 22.72
N THR A 133 2.89 -22.41 22.06
CA THR A 133 2.93 -22.53 20.60
C THR A 133 1.65 -23.16 20.03
N ILE A 134 0.94 -22.41 19.19
CA ILE A 134 -0.18 -22.90 18.37
C ILE A 134 0.34 -23.45 17.05
N LEU A 135 1.25 -22.72 16.38
CA LEU A 135 1.98 -23.19 15.20
C LEU A 135 3.49 -23.03 15.44
N PRO A 136 4.31 -24.07 15.24
CA PRO A 136 5.76 -23.93 15.31
C PRO A 136 6.28 -23.04 14.17
N ALA A 137 7.45 -22.43 14.36
CA ALA A 137 8.13 -21.60 13.37
C ALA A 137 8.69 -22.44 12.20
N LEU A 138 7.80 -22.88 11.30
CA LEU A 138 8.11 -23.70 10.13
C LEU A 138 7.74 -23.04 8.80
N TYR A 139 7.03 -21.91 8.83
CA TYR A 139 6.33 -21.35 7.69
C TYR A 139 6.97 -20.05 7.20
N GLY A 140 6.92 -19.79 5.89
CA GLY A 140 7.38 -18.52 5.30
C GLY A 140 6.35 -17.39 5.42
N VAL A 141 5.07 -17.75 5.48
CA VAL A 141 3.91 -16.85 5.58
C VAL A 141 2.77 -17.58 6.30
N ILE A 142 2.04 -16.87 7.15
CA ILE A 142 0.84 -17.34 7.86
C ILE A 142 -0.23 -16.26 7.75
N VAL A 143 -1.42 -16.61 7.27
CA VAL A 143 -2.63 -15.77 7.35
C VAL A 143 -3.64 -16.46 8.26
N ARG A 144 -4.16 -15.77 9.26
CA ARG A 144 -5.21 -16.32 10.12
C ARG A 144 -6.54 -16.30 9.37
N LEU A 145 -7.18 -17.47 9.26
CA LEU A 145 -8.59 -17.55 8.88
C LEU A 145 -9.47 -17.63 10.13
N SER A 146 -9.10 -18.45 11.10
CA SER A 146 -9.84 -18.61 12.35
C SER A 146 -8.90 -18.82 13.53
N ASN A 147 -9.43 -19.15 14.71
CA ASN A 147 -8.60 -19.58 15.85
C ASN A 147 -8.00 -20.98 15.66
N ASP A 148 -8.52 -21.74 14.69
CA ASP A 148 -8.19 -23.15 14.47
C ASP A 148 -7.73 -23.46 13.03
N ALA A 149 -7.62 -22.45 12.15
CA ALA A 149 -7.15 -22.62 10.79
C ALA A 149 -6.40 -21.38 10.26
N PHE A 150 -5.32 -21.65 9.55
CA PHE A 150 -4.43 -20.64 8.97
C PHE A 150 -4.12 -21.01 7.53
N LEU A 151 -4.03 -20.03 6.62
CA LEU A 151 -3.45 -20.23 5.30
C LEU A 151 -1.93 -20.14 5.40
N SER A 152 -1.24 -21.05 4.74
CA SER A 152 0.21 -21.02 4.66
C SER A 152 0.73 -21.71 3.40
N ALA A 153 1.95 -21.36 3.00
CA ALA A 153 2.71 -22.03 1.97
C ALA A 153 3.99 -22.62 2.58
N ARG A 154 4.34 -23.86 2.19
CA ARG A 154 5.66 -24.42 2.49
C ARG A 154 6.68 -23.69 1.63
N SER A 155 7.63 -23.00 2.25
CA SER A 155 8.78 -22.47 1.50
C SER A 155 9.64 -23.64 1.02
N THR A 156 9.95 -23.67 -0.27
CA THR A 156 10.86 -24.67 -0.88
C THR A 156 12.32 -24.19 -0.93
N ARG A 157 12.62 -22.96 -0.49
CA ARG A 157 13.98 -22.39 -0.44
C ARG A 157 14.27 -21.78 0.92
N ASP A 158 15.43 -22.08 1.49
CA ASP A 158 15.92 -21.51 2.76
C ASP A 158 16.16 -19.98 2.73
N LYS A 159 15.93 -19.32 1.58
CA LYS A 159 16.10 -17.87 1.39
C LYS A 159 14.90 -17.18 0.74
N ASP A 160 13.75 -17.83 0.61
CA ASP A 160 12.50 -17.16 0.18
C ASP A 160 11.97 -16.29 1.33
N TYR A 161 12.65 -15.16 1.49
CA TYR A 161 12.32 -14.08 2.40
C TYR A 161 11.08 -13.38 1.84
N PHE A 162 9.88 -13.91 2.15
CA PHE A 162 8.65 -13.15 1.94
C PHE A 162 8.83 -11.77 2.59
N GLY A 163 8.52 -10.70 1.85
CA GLY A 163 8.96 -9.32 2.11
C GLY A 163 8.46 -8.65 3.39
N TYR A 164 7.97 -9.40 4.38
CA TYR A 164 7.53 -8.95 5.69
C TYR A 164 8.73 -8.52 6.56
N ARG A 165 9.36 -7.41 6.17
CA ARG A 165 10.38 -6.72 6.96
C ARG A 165 9.84 -6.25 8.32
N HIS A 166 8.53 -6.19 8.51
CA HIS A 166 7.86 -5.82 9.77
C HIS A 166 6.71 -6.80 10.05
N LEU A 167 6.78 -7.55 11.15
CA LEU A 167 5.61 -8.24 11.75
C LEU A 167 4.82 -7.28 12.65
N ASP A 168 5.52 -6.25 13.09
CA ASP A 168 5.16 -5.25 14.09
C ASP A 168 4.06 -4.30 13.58
N SER A 169 3.81 -4.26 12.26
CA SER A 169 2.72 -3.53 11.60
C SER A 169 1.55 -4.42 11.10
N LEU A 170 1.57 -5.72 11.39
CA LEU A 170 0.58 -6.69 10.89
C LEU A 170 -0.45 -7.07 11.96
N ASN A 171 -1.72 -6.72 11.73
CA ASN A 171 -2.83 -7.41 12.38
C ASN A 171 -3.04 -8.78 11.68
N SER A 172 -3.53 -9.79 12.40
CA SER A 172 -3.44 -11.20 11.96
C SER A 172 -4.25 -11.55 10.70
N VAL A 173 -5.13 -10.63 10.25
CA VAL A 173 -6.09 -10.82 9.15
C VAL A 173 -5.72 -10.06 7.87
N SER A 174 -4.84 -9.05 7.95
CA SER A 174 -4.56 -8.13 6.83
C SER A 174 -3.43 -8.61 5.92
N ILE A 175 -3.65 -9.69 5.17
CA ILE A 175 -2.68 -10.19 4.18
C ILE A 175 -3.31 -10.28 2.79
N HIS A 176 -2.88 -9.40 1.89
CA HIS A 176 -2.97 -9.62 0.45
C HIS A 176 -1.97 -10.72 0.07
N ALA A 177 -2.47 -11.94 -0.07
CA ALA A 177 -1.66 -13.13 -0.32
C ALA A 177 -1.24 -13.26 -1.80
N PHE A 178 -0.50 -12.27 -2.30
CA PHE A 178 0.30 -12.44 -3.51
C PHE A 178 1.51 -13.30 -3.20
N ASN A 179 1.72 -14.37 -3.97
CA ASN A 179 2.79 -15.34 -3.75
C ASN A 179 3.75 -15.33 -4.95
N PRO A 180 4.83 -14.53 -4.90
CA PRO A 180 5.76 -14.39 -6.02
C PRO A 180 6.68 -15.60 -6.22
N THR A 181 6.66 -16.61 -5.34
CA THR A 181 7.68 -17.68 -5.30
C THR A 181 7.21 -19.04 -5.83
N GLY A 182 5.98 -19.14 -6.36
CA GLY A 182 5.45 -20.39 -6.96
C GLY A 182 5.22 -21.53 -5.95
N ASN A 183 5.25 -21.23 -4.66
CA ASN A 183 4.91 -22.18 -3.60
C ASN A 183 3.39 -22.24 -3.46
N LYS A 184 2.76 -23.41 -3.42
CA LYS A 184 1.31 -23.51 -3.25
C LYS A 184 0.85 -23.22 -1.81
N TRP A 185 -0.35 -22.67 -1.68
CA TRP A 185 -1.05 -22.43 -0.41
C TRP A 185 -1.91 -23.64 -0.02
N GLY A 186 -1.92 -23.93 1.28
CA GLY A 186 -2.83 -24.87 1.93
C GLY A 186 -3.40 -24.29 3.22
N VAL A 187 -4.26 -25.05 3.89
CA VAL A 187 -4.81 -24.70 5.20
C VAL A 187 -4.19 -25.59 6.26
N VAL A 188 -3.64 -24.99 7.32
CA VAL A 188 -2.97 -25.67 8.44
C VAL A 188 -3.76 -25.47 9.74
N ALA A 189 -3.87 -26.53 10.53
CA ALA A 189 -4.45 -26.55 11.87
C ALA A 189 -3.40 -26.26 12.95
N PRO A 190 -3.81 -25.83 14.17
CA PRO A 190 -2.97 -25.88 15.37
C PRO A 190 -2.20 -27.20 15.49
N GLY A 191 -0.94 -27.11 15.91
CA GLY A 191 0.02 -28.23 15.89
C GLY A 191 0.74 -28.42 14.55
N GLY A 192 0.30 -27.76 13.47
CA GLY A 192 1.00 -27.74 12.17
C GLY A 192 0.56 -28.80 11.15
N ALA A 193 -0.51 -29.55 11.44
CA ALA A 193 -1.08 -30.53 10.52
C ALA A 193 -1.89 -29.84 9.40
N TRP A 194 -1.72 -30.24 8.14
CA TRP A 194 -2.49 -29.71 7.02
C TRP A 194 -3.92 -30.26 7.04
N ARG A 195 -4.91 -29.34 7.07
CA ARG A 195 -6.32 -29.65 6.75
C ARG A 195 -6.51 -29.77 5.25
N ILE A 196 -5.83 -28.91 4.49
CA ILE A 196 -5.71 -28.96 3.04
C ILE A 196 -4.21 -28.84 2.74
N GLU A 197 -3.61 -29.87 2.17
CA GLU A 197 -2.21 -29.80 1.71
C GLU A 197 -2.05 -28.69 0.65
N PRO A 198 -0.84 -28.09 0.48
CA PRO A 198 -0.56 -27.05 -0.50
C PRO A 198 -1.09 -27.35 -1.92
N LYS A 199 -2.16 -26.66 -2.31
CA LYS A 199 -2.91 -26.89 -3.56
C LYS A 199 -3.08 -25.62 -4.40
N TYR A 200 -3.43 -24.51 -3.77
CA TYR A 200 -3.85 -23.27 -4.42
C TYR A 200 -2.65 -22.41 -4.83
N GLU A 201 -2.71 -21.79 -6.00
CA GLU A 201 -1.68 -20.86 -6.48
C GLU A 201 -1.84 -19.49 -5.81
N GLN A 202 -3.09 -19.06 -5.64
CA GLN A 202 -3.44 -17.83 -4.93
C GLN A 202 -4.57 -18.08 -3.94
N VAL A 203 -4.55 -17.33 -2.86
CA VAL A 203 -5.61 -17.28 -1.86
C VAL A 203 -5.83 -15.84 -1.43
N MET A 204 -7.00 -15.51 -0.88
CA MET A 204 -7.25 -14.24 -0.23
C MET A 204 -8.25 -14.46 0.92
N PRO A 205 -8.08 -13.80 2.09
CA PRO A 205 -9.12 -13.78 3.11
C PRO A 205 -10.46 -13.32 2.51
N PHE A 206 -11.53 -14.05 2.79
CA PHE A 206 -12.86 -13.63 2.35
C PHE A 206 -13.32 -12.38 3.12
N SER A 207 -12.97 -12.29 4.41
CA SER A 207 -13.37 -11.27 5.36
C SER A 207 -12.15 -10.59 6.00
N LYS A 208 -12.35 -9.38 6.56
CA LYS A 208 -11.38 -8.67 7.43
C LYS A 208 -11.43 -9.14 8.88
N LYS A 209 -12.37 -10.03 9.21
CA LYS A 209 -12.50 -10.74 10.50
C LYS A 209 -12.22 -12.23 10.29
N PRO A 210 -11.96 -12.98 11.38
CA PRO A 210 -11.89 -14.43 11.33
C PRO A 210 -13.14 -15.06 10.67
N SER A 211 -12.93 -15.89 9.66
CA SER A 211 -13.95 -16.54 8.83
C SER A 211 -13.59 -17.98 8.52
N THR A 212 -14.60 -18.84 8.37
CA THR A 212 -14.44 -20.25 7.95
C THR A 212 -14.35 -20.42 6.43
N MET A 213 -14.23 -19.32 5.69
CA MET A 213 -14.11 -19.29 4.24
C MET A 213 -13.00 -18.35 3.76
N PHE A 214 -12.43 -18.68 2.61
CA PHE A 214 -11.41 -17.90 1.92
C PHE A 214 -11.62 -18.01 0.41
N TRP A 215 -11.13 -17.02 -0.32
CA TRP A 215 -11.03 -17.07 -1.77
C TRP A 215 -9.83 -17.92 -2.19
N SER A 216 -10.02 -18.80 -3.18
CA SER A 216 -8.96 -19.66 -3.70
C SER A 216 -8.92 -19.67 -5.23
N ASN A 217 -7.73 -19.74 -5.79
CA ASN A 217 -7.48 -19.93 -7.22
C ASN A 217 -6.41 -21.02 -7.40
N GLU A 218 -6.67 -21.98 -8.29
CA GLU A 218 -5.82 -23.17 -8.52
C GLU A 218 -4.89 -23.05 -9.74
N LEU A 219 -5.04 -22.00 -10.56
CA LEU A 219 -4.11 -21.71 -11.67
C LEU A 219 -3.33 -20.42 -11.40
N PRO A 220 -2.10 -20.29 -11.92
CA PRO A 220 -1.33 -19.06 -11.83
C PRO A 220 -1.99 -17.93 -12.63
N GLY A 221 -1.65 -16.68 -12.31
CA GLY A 221 -2.21 -15.51 -12.99
C GLY A 221 -3.69 -15.28 -12.68
N TYR A 222 -4.42 -14.71 -13.64
CA TYR A 222 -5.85 -14.43 -13.53
C TYR A 222 -6.73 -15.53 -14.18
N ASP A 223 -6.12 -16.63 -14.66
CA ASP A 223 -6.75 -17.54 -15.64
C ASP A 223 -7.59 -18.67 -15.01
N GLY A 224 -7.46 -18.96 -13.71
CA GLY A 224 -8.14 -20.09 -13.04
C GLY A 224 -9.50 -19.80 -12.42
N GLY A 225 -9.82 -18.52 -12.27
CA GLY A 225 -11.02 -18.03 -11.59
C GLY A 225 -11.05 -18.30 -10.09
N TRP A 226 -11.55 -17.35 -9.33
CA TRP A 226 -11.70 -17.42 -7.89
C TRP A 226 -12.91 -18.26 -7.49
N ARG A 227 -12.73 -19.09 -6.47
CA ARG A 227 -13.79 -19.88 -5.82
C ARG A 227 -13.84 -19.53 -4.34
N LEU A 228 -15.05 -19.46 -3.77
CA LEU A 228 -15.21 -19.37 -2.32
C LEU A 228 -15.04 -20.78 -1.73
N THR A 229 -14.16 -20.94 -0.75
CA THR A 229 -13.69 -22.25 -0.28
C THR A 229 -13.72 -22.32 1.24
N ARG A 230 -14.24 -23.41 1.80
CA ARG A 230 -14.27 -23.66 3.25
C ARG A 230 -12.96 -24.25 3.75
N LEU A 231 -12.77 -24.24 5.08
CA LEU A 231 -11.56 -24.79 5.74
C LEU A 231 -11.30 -26.29 5.52
N ASP A 232 -12.26 -27.04 4.98
CA ASP A 232 -12.16 -28.45 4.58
C ASP A 232 -11.84 -28.65 3.08
N GLY A 233 -11.74 -27.56 2.32
CA GLY A 233 -11.48 -27.57 0.88
C GLY A 233 -12.74 -27.68 0.01
N THR A 234 -13.94 -27.75 0.60
CA THR A 234 -15.19 -27.72 -0.17
C THR A 234 -15.43 -26.34 -0.77
N THR A 235 -15.82 -26.31 -2.05
CA THR A 235 -16.28 -25.09 -2.71
C THR A 235 -17.68 -24.73 -2.20
N VAL A 236 -17.96 -23.43 -2.09
CA VAL A 236 -19.27 -22.88 -1.75
C VAL A 236 -19.98 -22.48 -3.04
N GLY A 237 -21.16 -23.07 -3.29
CA GLY A 237 -21.89 -22.88 -4.55
C GLY A 237 -21.22 -23.53 -5.77
N ASP A 238 -21.68 -23.16 -6.96
CA ASP A 238 -21.12 -23.54 -8.26
C ASP A 238 -20.24 -22.44 -8.88
N GLY A 239 -20.07 -21.32 -8.16
CA GLY A 239 -19.50 -20.09 -8.68
C GLY A 239 -17.99 -20.16 -8.93
N VAL A 240 -17.61 -19.86 -10.16
CA VAL A 240 -16.25 -19.43 -10.52
C VAL A 240 -16.33 -17.97 -10.94
N PHE A 241 -15.54 -17.13 -10.29
CA PHE A 241 -15.56 -15.67 -10.46
C PHE A 241 -14.26 -15.18 -11.11
N GLU A 242 -14.35 -14.25 -12.04
CA GLU A 242 -13.19 -13.61 -12.68
C GLU A 242 -12.45 -12.70 -11.69
N ILE A 243 -13.22 -11.94 -10.90
CA ILE A 243 -12.73 -10.96 -9.92
C ILE A 243 -13.60 -11.07 -8.67
N VAL A 244 -12.98 -10.94 -7.49
CA VAL A 244 -13.65 -11.04 -6.19
C VAL A 244 -13.16 -9.95 -5.24
N GLY A 245 -14.06 -9.39 -4.44
CA GLY A 245 -13.76 -8.50 -3.33
C GLY A 245 -13.70 -9.22 -1.98
N GLN A 246 -13.17 -8.53 -0.96
CA GLN A 246 -13.46 -8.89 0.43
C GLN A 246 -14.92 -8.56 0.76
N ILE A 247 -15.52 -9.29 1.71
CA ILE A 247 -16.84 -8.98 2.24
C ILE A 247 -16.79 -7.74 3.15
N ASP A 248 -17.78 -6.86 3.02
CA ASP A 248 -18.11 -5.90 4.08
C ASP A 248 -18.90 -6.65 5.17
N ASP A 249 -18.24 -6.98 6.27
CA ASP A 249 -18.82 -7.72 7.40
C ASP A 249 -19.99 -7.00 8.09
N ALA A 250 -20.20 -5.70 7.85
CA ALA A 250 -21.30 -4.95 8.45
C ALA A 250 -22.61 -5.11 7.68
N VAL A 251 -22.54 -5.33 6.37
CA VAL A 251 -23.70 -5.41 5.47
C VAL A 251 -23.77 -6.70 4.66
N ASP A 252 -22.85 -7.62 4.92
CA ASP A 252 -22.88 -8.99 4.43
C ASP A 252 -22.76 -9.05 2.89
N ARG A 253 -21.90 -8.23 2.27
CA ARG A 253 -21.74 -8.19 0.80
C ARG A 253 -20.29 -8.19 0.33
N ALA A 254 -19.95 -9.11 -0.56
CA ALA A 254 -18.73 -9.10 -1.37
C ALA A 254 -19.09 -8.92 -2.85
N ALA A 255 -18.51 -7.91 -3.51
CA ALA A 255 -18.67 -7.72 -4.95
C ALA A 255 -17.89 -8.81 -5.71
N VAL A 256 -18.49 -9.37 -6.76
CA VAL A 256 -17.93 -10.45 -7.58
C VAL A 256 -18.23 -10.23 -9.07
N ARG A 257 -17.34 -10.69 -9.94
CA ARG A 257 -17.51 -10.65 -11.40
C ARG A 257 -17.64 -12.06 -11.98
N ARG A 258 -18.67 -12.31 -12.79
CA ARG A 258 -18.92 -13.60 -13.49
C ARG A 258 -19.46 -13.29 -14.88
N ASN A 259 -18.91 -13.92 -15.92
CA ASN A 259 -19.27 -13.73 -17.33
C ASN A 259 -19.21 -12.24 -17.76
N GLY A 260 -18.13 -11.54 -17.39
CA GLY A 260 -17.90 -10.12 -17.66
C GLY A 260 -18.75 -9.14 -16.84
N ARG A 261 -19.79 -9.60 -16.14
CA ARG A 261 -20.72 -8.77 -15.38
C ARG A 261 -20.48 -8.82 -13.87
N TRP A 262 -20.76 -7.72 -13.20
CA TRP A 262 -20.64 -7.59 -11.74
C TRP A 262 -21.97 -7.83 -11.02
N GLY A 263 -21.86 -8.52 -9.88
CA GLY A 263 -22.92 -8.79 -8.91
C GLY A 263 -22.33 -8.86 -7.50
N ALA A 264 -23.06 -9.41 -6.53
CA ALA A 264 -22.60 -9.54 -5.15
C ALA A 264 -23.11 -10.81 -4.49
N ILE A 265 -22.28 -11.38 -3.61
CA ILE A 265 -22.62 -12.53 -2.75
C ILE A 265 -22.69 -12.13 -1.26
N ASN A 266 -23.35 -12.96 -0.46
CA ASN A 266 -23.34 -12.89 1.00
C ASN A 266 -22.25 -13.76 1.66
N ALA A 267 -22.17 -13.72 2.99
CA ALA A 267 -21.19 -14.48 3.78
C ALA A 267 -21.36 -16.00 3.66
N VAL A 268 -22.52 -16.51 3.26
CA VAL A 268 -22.73 -17.95 3.00
C VAL A 268 -22.51 -18.33 1.54
N GLY A 269 -22.10 -17.39 0.68
CA GLY A 269 -21.73 -17.61 -0.72
C GLY A 269 -22.89 -17.57 -1.71
N GLU A 270 -24.10 -17.20 -1.29
CA GLU A 270 -25.26 -17.05 -2.16
C GLU A 270 -25.18 -15.74 -2.95
N ILE A 271 -25.56 -15.76 -4.22
CA ILE A 271 -25.70 -14.56 -5.04
C ILE A 271 -26.93 -13.79 -4.55
N VAL A 272 -26.70 -12.60 -3.98
CA VAL A 272 -27.78 -11.68 -3.56
C VAL A 272 -28.09 -10.66 -4.64
N ILE A 273 -27.05 -10.24 -5.38
CA ILE A 273 -27.19 -9.33 -6.52
C ILE A 273 -26.67 -10.07 -7.75
N GLU A 274 -27.59 -10.45 -8.64
CA GLU A 274 -27.27 -11.14 -9.88
C GLU A 274 -26.25 -10.37 -10.74
N PRO A 275 -25.22 -11.05 -11.31
CA PRO A 275 -24.25 -10.44 -12.20
C PRO A 275 -24.89 -9.77 -13.43
N LYS A 276 -25.03 -8.44 -13.38
CA LYS A 276 -25.64 -7.63 -14.45
C LYS A 276 -24.94 -6.30 -14.70
N PHE A 277 -24.27 -5.74 -13.70
CA PHE A 277 -23.63 -4.43 -13.79
C PHE A 277 -22.36 -4.47 -14.65
N ASP A 278 -22.08 -3.39 -15.38
CA ASP A 278 -20.80 -3.22 -16.09
C ASP A 278 -19.64 -3.02 -15.10
N LYS A 279 -19.95 -2.35 -13.98
CA LYS A 279 -19.06 -2.20 -12.82
C LYS A 279 -19.86 -2.20 -11.53
N LEU A 280 -19.34 -2.84 -10.49
CA LEU A 280 -19.79 -2.67 -9.10
C LEU A 280 -18.56 -2.44 -8.21
N GLY A 281 -18.61 -1.41 -7.38
CA GLY A 281 -17.60 -1.14 -6.36
C GLY A 281 -17.68 -2.11 -5.17
N ALA A 282 -16.69 -2.04 -4.28
CA ALA A 282 -16.82 -2.66 -2.97
C ALA A 282 -17.95 -1.98 -2.17
N PHE A 283 -18.60 -2.74 -1.29
CA PHE A 283 -19.59 -2.19 -0.37
C PHE A 283 -18.90 -1.45 0.77
N HIS A 284 -19.44 -0.27 1.09
CA HIS A 284 -19.01 0.56 2.20
C HIS A 284 -20.25 1.16 2.86
N ASN A 285 -20.45 0.91 4.16
CA ASN A 285 -21.61 1.42 4.92
C ASN A 285 -22.99 1.06 4.30
N GLY A 286 -23.08 -0.06 3.58
CA GLY A 286 -24.34 -0.54 2.99
C GLY A 286 -24.66 -0.07 1.58
N THR A 287 -23.79 0.74 0.96
CA THR A 287 -23.92 1.13 -0.45
C THR A 287 -22.70 0.72 -1.26
N ALA A 288 -22.87 0.63 -2.58
CA ALA A 288 -21.78 0.46 -3.54
C ALA A 288 -22.04 1.32 -4.78
N SER A 289 -20.98 1.85 -5.39
CA SER A 289 -21.08 2.54 -6.67
C SER A 289 -21.26 1.55 -7.82
N TYR A 290 -22.11 1.87 -8.79
CA TYR A 290 -22.40 1.01 -9.93
C TYR A 290 -22.25 1.74 -11.28
N VAL A 291 -22.04 0.96 -12.33
CA VAL A 291 -22.25 1.37 -13.73
C VAL A 291 -23.11 0.31 -14.42
N LEU A 292 -24.14 0.74 -15.13
CA LEU A 292 -25.00 -0.09 -15.97
C LEU A 292 -25.54 0.72 -17.15
N ASP A 293 -25.32 0.25 -18.37
CA ASP A 293 -25.89 0.81 -19.62
C ASP A 293 -25.61 2.32 -19.81
N GLY A 294 -24.45 2.78 -19.34
CA GLY A 294 -24.02 4.19 -19.40
C GLY A 294 -24.65 5.11 -18.33
N GLU A 295 -25.44 4.58 -17.40
CA GLU A 295 -25.80 5.25 -16.15
C GLU A 295 -24.84 4.82 -15.02
N GLU A 296 -24.46 5.77 -14.16
CA GLU A 296 -23.72 5.49 -12.93
C GLU A 296 -24.48 6.02 -11.71
N GLY A 297 -24.19 5.48 -10.53
CA GLY A 297 -24.81 5.93 -9.29
C GLY A 297 -24.47 5.01 -8.12
N GLU A 298 -25.35 4.97 -7.14
CA GLU A 298 -25.22 4.11 -5.95
C GLU A 298 -26.37 3.10 -5.87
N ILE A 299 -26.06 1.88 -5.44
CA ILE A 299 -27.03 0.87 -5.03
C ILE A 299 -26.90 0.55 -3.55
N ASP A 300 -27.98 0.09 -2.93
CA ASP A 300 -27.96 -0.51 -1.60
C ASP A 300 -27.42 -1.96 -1.62
N ALA A 301 -27.24 -2.54 -0.43
CA ALA A 301 -26.86 -3.95 -0.26
C ALA A 301 -27.82 -4.98 -0.91
N ASN A 302 -29.02 -4.60 -1.32
CA ASN A 302 -29.97 -5.49 -2.01
C ASN A 302 -29.99 -5.26 -3.53
N GLY A 303 -29.16 -4.36 -4.04
CA GLY A 303 -29.10 -4.00 -5.46
C GLY A 303 -30.17 -3.03 -5.92
N VAL A 304 -30.84 -2.34 -4.99
CA VAL A 304 -31.80 -1.26 -5.26
C VAL A 304 -31.02 0.00 -5.58
N VAL A 305 -31.29 0.61 -6.74
CA VAL A 305 -30.69 1.89 -7.15
C VAL A 305 -31.19 3.01 -6.25
N LEU A 306 -30.27 3.64 -5.52
CA LEU A 306 -30.52 4.77 -4.62
C LEU A 306 -30.37 6.11 -5.35
N THR A 307 -29.32 6.22 -6.19
CA THR A 307 -29.04 7.41 -7.00
C THR A 307 -28.66 6.98 -8.41
N LYS A 308 -28.94 7.81 -9.41
CA LYS A 308 -28.49 7.58 -10.78
C LYS A 308 -28.25 8.90 -11.53
N ARG A 309 -27.22 8.93 -12.36
CA ARG A 309 -26.93 10.02 -13.30
C ARG A 309 -26.45 9.44 -14.64
N LYS A 310 -26.86 10.07 -15.74
CA LYS A 310 -26.33 9.74 -17.07
C LYS A 310 -24.90 10.22 -17.18
N VAL A 311 -23.98 9.32 -17.51
CA VAL A 311 -22.58 9.69 -17.74
C VAL A 311 -22.48 10.29 -19.15
N ARG A 312 -21.94 11.51 -19.26
CA ARG A 312 -21.27 11.90 -20.51
C ARG A 312 -20.00 11.07 -20.58
N LEU A 313 -20.06 9.96 -21.32
CA LEU A 313 -19.05 8.90 -21.38
C LEU A 313 -17.62 9.45 -21.32
N SER A 314 -17.00 9.36 -20.14
CA SER A 314 -15.55 9.49 -19.99
C SER A 314 -14.94 8.08 -20.11
N ALA A 315 -13.83 7.97 -20.83
CA ALA A 315 -13.39 6.70 -21.41
C ALA A 315 -12.82 5.66 -20.41
N SER A 316 -12.94 5.88 -19.10
CA SER A 316 -12.22 5.18 -18.03
C SER A 316 -12.92 3.93 -17.46
N ALA A 317 -14.18 3.65 -17.81
CA ALA A 317 -14.92 2.50 -17.26
C ALA A 317 -14.62 1.14 -17.93
N HIS A 318 -13.86 1.11 -19.03
CA HIS A 318 -13.73 -0.06 -19.92
C HIS A 318 -12.34 -0.75 -19.90
N SER A 319 -11.51 -0.56 -18.88
CA SER A 319 -10.05 -0.84 -18.90
C SER A 319 -9.60 -2.30 -19.01
N PHE A 320 -10.49 -3.26 -19.33
CA PHE A 320 -10.14 -4.69 -19.43
C PHE A 320 -10.66 -5.42 -20.69
N GLU A 321 -11.41 -4.74 -21.57
CA GLU A 321 -12.03 -5.36 -22.76
C GLU A 321 -11.81 -4.59 -24.08
N LYS A 322 -11.06 -3.48 -24.03
CA LYS A 322 -10.70 -2.69 -25.21
C LYS A 322 -9.19 -2.45 -25.31
N GLU A 323 -8.71 -2.42 -26.54
CA GLU A 323 -7.32 -2.16 -26.91
C GLU A 323 -7.23 -0.78 -27.57
N LEU A 324 -6.27 0.05 -27.16
CA LEU A 324 -6.01 1.31 -27.85
C LEU A 324 -5.24 0.98 -29.13
N VAL A 325 -5.81 1.27 -30.30
CA VAL A 325 -5.18 0.96 -31.60
C VAL A 325 -4.76 2.21 -32.35
N ALA A 326 -5.35 3.37 -32.06
CA ALA A 326 -4.89 4.64 -32.57
C ALA A 326 -5.34 5.84 -31.74
N SER A 327 -4.84 7.01 -32.09
CA SER A 327 -5.47 8.30 -31.78
C SER A 327 -5.39 9.25 -32.98
N VAL A 328 -6.30 10.22 -33.05
CA VAL A 328 -6.34 11.27 -34.09
C VAL A 328 -6.50 12.62 -33.38
N ASP A 329 -5.46 13.45 -33.39
CA ASP A 329 -5.38 14.72 -32.63
C ASP A 329 -5.91 14.61 -31.17
N GLY A 330 -5.52 13.53 -30.48
CA GLY A 330 -5.92 13.24 -29.10
C GLY A 330 -7.28 12.54 -28.93
N ALA A 331 -8.11 12.43 -29.97
CA ALA A 331 -9.28 11.58 -29.95
C ALA A 331 -8.85 10.10 -30.03
N LEU A 332 -9.13 9.33 -28.98
CA LEU A 332 -8.69 7.93 -28.85
C LEU A 332 -9.57 6.99 -29.68
N VAL A 333 -8.94 6.02 -30.35
CA VAL A 333 -9.60 5.01 -31.19
C VAL A 333 -9.38 3.63 -30.59
N TRP A 334 -10.47 3.01 -30.14
CA TRP A 334 -10.46 1.74 -29.43
C TRP A 334 -10.97 0.59 -30.29
N ALA A 335 -10.29 -0.55 -30.21
CA ALA A 335 -10.75 -1.84 -30.74
C ALA A 335 -11.20 -2.77 -29.61
N ASP A 336 -11.94 -3.82 -29.95
CA ASP A 336 -12.19 -4.93 -29.02
C ASP A 336 -10.87 -5.64 -28.62
N LYS A 337 -10.88 -6.37 -27.51
CA LYS A 337 -9.70 -7.11 -27.02
C LYS A 337 -9.08 -8.07 -28.04
N ALA A 338 -9.86 -8.64 -28.95
CA ALA A 338 -9.36 -9.52 -30.01
C ALA A 338 -8.87 -8.75 -31.27
N LYS A 339 -8.97 -7.42 -31.27
CA LYS A 339 -8.63 -6.51 -32.38
C LYS A 339 -9.30 -6.89 -33.71
N THR A 340 -10.55 -7.34 -33.63
CA THR A 340 -11.39 -7.73 -34.78
C THR A 340 -12.23 -6.58 -35.32
N ARG A 341 -12.58 -5.59 -34.49
CA ARG A 341 -13.38 -4.42 -34.87
C ARG A 341 -13.10 -3.21 -33.98
N LEU A 342 -13.37 -2.02 -34.52
CA LEU A 342 -13.43 -0.78 -33.74
C LEU A 342 -14.72 -0.74 -32.90
N LEU A 343 -14.66 -0.09 -31.74
CA LEU A 343 -15.78 0.01 -30.80
C LEU A 343 -16.59 1.30 -30.97
N ASP A 344 -15.92 2.42 -31.25
CA ASP A 344 -16.53 3.75 -31.28
C ASP A 344 -16.95 4.22 -32.69
N GLY A 345 -16.98 3.30 -33.67
CA GLY A 345 -17.32 3.58 -35.07
C GLY A 345 -16.10 3.95 -35.93
N ASP A 346 -16.34 4.73 -37.00
CA ASP A 346 -15.28 5.19 -37.91
C ASP A 346 -14.34 6.20 -37.21
N PRO A 347 -13.01 6.07 -37.35
CA PRO A 347 -12.05 7.01 -36.78
C PRO A 347 -12.25 8.46 -37.29
N PRO A 348 -11.93 9.48 -36.46
CA PRO A 348 -11.90 10.87 -36.92
C PRO A 348 -10.99 11.05 -38.14
N GLN A 349 -11.36 12.00 -39.00
CA GLN A 349 -10.66 12.33 -40.24
C GLN A 349 -10.06 13.74 -40.15
N CYS A 350 -8.83 13.90 -40.62
CA CYS A 350 -8.16 15.19 -40.74
C CYS A 350 -8.89 16.12 -41.71
N SER A 351 -8.72 17.44 -41.53
CA SER A 351 -9.28 18.47 -42.42
C SER A 351 -8.78 18.38 -43.86
N ASP A 352 -7.57 17.85 -44.08
CA ASP A 352 -7.02 17.53 -45.41
C ASP A 352 -7.46 16.17 -45.97
N GLY A 353 -8.38 15.50 -45.27
CA GLY A 353 -8.99 14.24 -45.65
C GLY A 353 -8.15 13.00 -45.33
N ARG A 354 -6.97 13.10 -44.70
CA ARG A 354 -6.29 11.91 -44.15
C ARG A 354 -7.13 11.22 -43.08
N ARG A 355 -7.21 9.90 -43.12
CA ARG A 355 -7.97 9.08 -42.17
C ARG A 355 -7.25 7.76 -41.89
N LEU A 356 -7.75 7.03 -40.89
CA LEU A 356 -7.27 5.70 -40.54
C LEU A 356 -8.17 4.62 -41.16
N LEU A 357 -7.54 3.56 -41.66
CA LEU A 357 -8.17 2.26 -41.92
C LEU A 357 -7.74 1.28 -40.84
N PHE A 358 -8.65 0.38 -40.45
CA PHE A 358 -8.39 -0.68 -39.48
C PHE A 358 -8.73 -2.04 -40.10
N GLU A 359 -7.78 -2.97 -40.09
CA GLU A 359 -7.96 -4.31 -40.64
C GLU A 359 -7.05 -5.31 -39.91
N ASN A 360 -7.58 -6.49 -39.56
CA ASN A 360 -6.82 -7.58 -38.91
C ASN A 360 -6.00 -7.13 -37.68
N GLY A 361 -6.54 -6.21 -36.89
CA GLY A 361 -5.91 -5.67 -35.69
C GLY A 361 -4.79 -4.66 -35.92
N LEU A 362 -4.60 -4.20 -37.15
CA LEU A 362 -3.60 -3.21 -37.54
C LEU A 362 -4.27 -1.95 -38.10
N VAL A 363 -3.54 -0.83 -38.04
CA VAL A 363 -3.98 0.49 -38.52
C VAL A 363 -3.11 0.96 -39.68
N LYS A 364 -3.71 1.62 -40.68
CA LYS A 364 -3.03 2.24 -41.82
C LYS A 364 -3.55 3.65 -42.06
N ILE A 365 -2.66 4.60 -42.31
CA ILE A 365 -3.03 5.97 -42.70
C ILE A 365 -3.30 6.01 -44.21
N VAL A 366 -4.41 6.61 -44.63
CA VAL A 366 -4.73 6.88 -46.04
C VAL A 366 -5.08 8.34 -46.29
N SER A 367 -4.81 8.84 -47.48
CA SER A 367 -5.18 10.19 -47.94
C SER A 367 -6.69 10.32 -48.19
N ALA A 368 -7.13 11.55 -48.50
CA ALA A 368 -8.49 11.84 -48.97
C ALA A 368 -8.93 10.99 -50.17
N GLN A 369 -7.98 10.57 -51.01
CA GLN A 369 -8.21 9.74 -52.20
C GLN A 369 -8.14 8.22 -51.89
N GLY A 370 -7.96 7.84 -50.63
CA GLY A 370 -7.83 6.43 -50.21
C GLY A 370 -6.46 5.80 -50.50
N VAL A 371 -5.48 6.58 -50.96
CA VAL A 371 -4.10 6.10 -51.18
C VAL A 371 -3.39 5.98 -49.83
N ALA A 372 -2.60 4.92 -49.62
CA ALA A 372 -1.88 4.71 -48.36
C ALA A 372 -0.66 5.63 -48.21
N VAL A 373 -0.47 6.21 -47.02
CA VAL A 373 0.50 7.29 -46.75
C VAL A 373 1.16 7.08 -45.37
N PRO A 374 2.23 6.26 -45.25
CA PRO A 374 2.82 5.37 -46.27
C PRO A 374 2.00 4.11 -46.52
N ASP A 375 2.34 3.33 -47.55
CA ASP A 375 1.81 1.97 -47.72
C ASP A 375 2.42 0.98 -46.72
N THR A 376 1.91 1.02 -45.49
CA THR A 376 2.30 0.12 -44.40
C THR A 376 1.15 0.02 -43.38
N TRP A 377 1.07 -1.13 -42.74
CA TRP A 377 0.22 -1.38 -41.57
C TRP A 377 1.06 -1.30 -40.28
N PHE A 378 0.46 -0.78 -39.21
CA PHE A 378 1.06 -0.47 -37.92
C PHE A 378 0.25 -1.07 -36.78
N GLN A 379 0.88 -1.34 -35.63
CA GLN A 379 0.21 -1.88 -34.43
C GLN A 379 -0.53 -0.78 -33.65
N TYR A 380 0.04 0.42 -33.64
CA TYR A 380 -0.54 1.64 -33.09
C TYR A 380 -0.21 2.83 -34.01
N VAL A 381 -1.13 3.77 -34.15
CA VAL A 381 -0.91 5.03 -34.89
C VAL A 381 -1.48 6.21 -34.10
N GLN A 382 -0.64 7.21 -33.83
CA GLN A 382 -1.06 8.52 -33.35
C GLN A 382 -0.96 9.51 -34.50
N LEU A 383 -2.09 9.71 -35.18
CA LEU A 383 -2.24 10.60 -36.32
C LEU A 383 -2.37 12.04 -35.84
N HIS A 384 -1.38 12.85 -36.15
CA HIS A 384 -1.45 14.30 -36.00
C HIS A 384 -1.80 14.94 -37.35
N CYS A 385 -2.88 15.70 -37.39
CA CYS A 385 -3.33 16.29 -38.65
C CYS A 385 -2.46 17.49 -39.07
N ASP A 386 -1.95 18.27 -38.13
CA ASP A 386 -1.09 19.43 -38.42
C ASP A 386 0.41 19.19 -38.16
N GLY A 387 0.84 17.93 -37.93
CA GLY A 387 2.23 17.60 -37.60
C GLY A 387 2.67 16.19 -37.99
N GLN A 388 3.86 15.81 -37.50
CA GLN A 388 4.41 14.45 -37.60
C GLN A 388 3.55 13.48 -36.78
N SER A 389 3.22 12.33 -37.35
CA SER A 389 2.45 11.27 -36.71
C SER A 389 3.37 10.18 -36.16
N LEU A 390 3.12 9.70 -34.94
CA LEU A 390 3.87 8.61 -34.33
C LEU A 390 3.21 7.27 -34.71
N ALA A 391 4.00 6.22 -34.99
CA ALA A 391 3.48 4.90 -35.31
C ALA A 391 4.37 3.76 -34.78
N GLU A 392 3.74 2.68 -34.31
CA GLU A 392 4.40 1.49 -33.80
C GLU A 392 4.41 0.36 -34.85
N LYS A 393 5.57 -0.27 -35.04
CA LYS A 393 5.74 -1.44 -35.90
C LYS A 393 6.79 -2.38 -35.33
N ASN A 394 6.44 -3.66 -35.22
CA ASN A 394 7.25 -4.73 -34.62
C ASN A 394 7.74 -4.40 -33.20
N GLY A 395 6.91 -3.74 -32.38
CA GLY A 395 7.26 -3.35 -31.00
C GLY A 395 8.26 -2.18 -30.89
N LYS A 396 8.50 -1.45 -31.99
CA LYS A 396 9.35 -0.26 -32.03
C LYS A 396 8.61 0.91 -32.69
N TYR A 397 9.00 2.14 -32.37
CA TYR A 397 8.29 3.37 -32.74
C TYR A 397 9.04 4.18 -33.81
N GLY A 398 8.30 4.80 -34.73
CA GLY A 398 8.85 5.70 -35.74
C GLY A 398 7.87 6.82 -36.11
N TYR A 399 8.34 7.81 -36.86
CA TYR A 399 7.58 9.01 -37.20
C TYR A 399 7.27 9.09 -38.70
N ILE A 400 6.06 9.51 -39.01
CA ILE A 400 5.50 9.67 -40.35
C ILE A 400 5.25 11.16 -40.59
N THR A 401 5.84 11.73 -41.65
CA THR A 401 5.56 13.11 -42.08
C THR A 401 4.15 13.25 -42.63
N ARG A 402 3.69 14.50 -42.78
CA ARG A 402 2.43 14.81 -43.47
C ARG A 402 2.36 14.28 -44.91
N ASP A 403 3.50 14.21 -45.62
CA ASP A 403 3.60 13.62 -46.96
C ASP A 403 3.91 12.10 -46.97
N GLY A 404 3.81 11.43 -45.81
CA GLY A 404 3.87 9.98 -45.68
C GLY A 404 5.26 9.37 -45.67
N LYS A 405 6.32 10.18 -45.58
CA LYS A 405 7.68 9.69 -45.44
C LYS A 405 7.91 9.22 -44.00
N LEU A 406 8.55 8.08 -43.83
CA LEU A 406 9.12 7.69 -42.55
C LEU A 406 10.39 8.53 -42.33
N LEU A 407 10.41 9.36 -41.29
CA LEU A 407 11.51 10.30 -41.02
C LEU A 407 12.82 9.58 -40.70
N ALA A 408 12.74 8.50 -39.93
CA ALA A 408 13.89 7.70 -39.56
C ALA A 408 13.94 6.39 -40.37
N ARG A 409 15.14 5.99 -40.81
CA ARG A 409 15.43 4.62 -41.26
C ARG A 409 15.43 3.60 -40.11
N GLN A 410 15.27 4.06 -38.87
CA GLN A 410 15.32 3.28 -37.65
C GLN A 410 14.00 3.45 -36.89
N TYR A 411 13.54 2.38 -36.26
CA TYR A 411 12.47 2.44 -35.27
C TYR A 411 13.10 2.34 -33.86
N PHE A 412 12.71 3.24 -32.97
CA PHE A 412 13.22 3.37 -31.60
C PHE A 412 12.50 2.40 -30.65
N ASP A 413 13.16 1.97 -29.56
CA ASP A 413 12.52 1.14 -28.53
C ASP A 413 11.40 1.89 -27.78
N ARG A 414 11.59 3.21 -27.56
CA ARG A 414 10.55 4.13 -27.09
C ARG A 414 10.66 5.46 -27.82
N ALA A 415 9.53 6.15 -27.97
CA ALA A 415 9.43 7.47 -28.58
C ALA A 415 8.32 8.27 -27.91
N SER A 416 8.35 9.59 -28.06
CA SER A 416 7.29 10.49 -27.61
C SER A 416 6.71 11.29 -28.77
N ASP A 417 5.55 11.90 -28.60
CA ASP A 417 5.02 12.84 -29.59
C ASP A 417 5.92 14.06 -29.77
N PHE A 418 5.81 14.69 -30.94
CA PHE A 418 6.40 15.99 -31.18
C PHE A 418 5.70 17.08 -30.36
N TYR A 419 6.48 17.85 -29.62
CA TYR A 419 6.04 19.05 -28.92
C TYR A 419 7.02 20.19 -29.23
N ASP A 420 6.51 21.36 -29.56
CA ASP A 420 7.31 22.50 -30.07
C ASP A 420 8.22 22.14 -31.28
N GLY A 421 7.95 21.03 -31.96
CA GLY A 421 8.79 20.50 -33.05
C GLY A 421 10.09 19.82 -32.60
N VAL A 422 10.14 19.30 -31.37
CA VAL A 422 11.13 18.32 -30.91
C VAL A 422 10.45 17.07 -30.36
N ALA A 423 11.12 15.92 -30.42
CA ALA A 423 10.63 14.68 -29.82
C ALA A 423 11.76 13.90 -29.14
N GLY A 424 11.48 13.32 -27.97
CA GLY A 424 12.40 12.41 -27.28
C GLY A 424 12.31 11.00 -27.83
N VAL A 425 13.45 10.32 -27.92
CA VAL A 425 13.55 8.94 -28.40
C VAL A 425 14.52 8.13 -27.54
N VAL A 426 14.30 6.82 -27.46
CA VAL A 426 15.19 5.86 -26.79
C VAL A 426 15.40 4.66 -27.68
N ASP A 427 16.65 4.30 -27.95
CA ASP A 427 17.03 3.05 -28.63
C ASP A 427 18.30 2.49 -27.99
N ASN A 428 18.33 1.17 -27.75
CA ASN A 428 19.45 0.48 -27.10
C ASN A 428 19.87 1.11 -25.74
N ASN A 429 18.90 1.57 -24.95
CA ASN A 429 19.06 2.30 -23.69
C ASN A 429 19.82 3.64 -23.78
N LEU A 430 19.99 4.20 -24.98
CA LEU A 430 20.47 5.56 -25.20
C LEU A 430 19.29 6.47 -25.49
N TRP A 431 19.22 7.62 -24.82
CA TRP A 431 18.19 8.64 -25.04
C TRP A 431 18.73 9.76 -25.92
N ALA A 432 17.87 10.28 -26.79
CA ALA A 432 18.19 11.41 -27.64
C ALA A 432 16.96 12.29 -27.87
N VAL A 433 17.18 13.48 -28.42
CA VAL A 433 16.12 14.36 -28.92
C VAL A 433 16.33 14.58 -30.41
N ILE A 434 15.26 14.49 -31.19
CA ILE A 434 15.25 14.75 -32.63
C ILE A 434 14.39 15.97 -32.99
N ASP A 435 14.66 16.56 -34.15
CA ASP A 435 13.80 17.57 -34.79
C ASP A 435 12.71 16.95 -35.69
N GLY A 436 11.89 17.81 -36.31
CA GLY A 436 10.78 17.41 -37.17
C GLY A 436 11.20 16.78 -38.51
N GLU A 437 12.50 16.80 -38.81
CA GLU A 437 13.17 16.21 -39.96
C GLU A 437 13.82 14.86 -39.59
N GLY A 438 13.91 14.53 -38.30
CA GLY A 438 14.46 13.28 -37.78
C GLY A 438 15.95 13.36 -37.41
N GLU A 439 16.56 14.53 -37.48
CA GLU A 439 17.98 14.75 -37.14
C GLU A 439 18.15 14.89 -35.62
N PHE A 440 19.27 14.39 -35.10
CA PHE A 440 19.56 14.44 -33.66
C PHE A 440 19.99 15.84 -33.21
N LEU A 441 19.14 16.48 -32.39
CA LEU A 441 19.43 17.77 -31.74
C LEU A 441 20.25 17.60 -30.45
N LEU A 442 20.08 16.48 -29.75
CA LEU A 442 20.77 16.17 -28.50
C LEU A 442 20.96 14.66 -28.34
N GLY A 443 22.16 14.24 -27.97
CA GLY A 443 22.52 12.82 -27.80
C GLY A 443 22.89 12.12 -29.12
N PRO A 444 22.91 10.77 -29.14
CA PRO A 444 22.48 9.87 -28.06
C PRO A 444 23.32 9.93 -26.78
N LEU A 445 22.65 9.97 -25.62
CA LEU A 445 23.25 10.01 -24.29
C LEU A 445 22.83 8.79 -23.46
N LYS A 446 23.73 8.30 -22.61
CA LYS A 446 23.38 7.36 -21.55
C LYS A 446 22.91 8.14 -20.32
N MET A 447 21.61 8.12 -20.04
CA MET A 447 21.03 8.78 -18.87
C MET A 447 21.44 8.07 -17.58
N THR A 448 21.68 8.83 -16.51
CA THR A 448 22.00 8.32 -15.16
C THR A 448 20.77 8.18 -14.27
N HIS A 449 19.61 8.66 -14.73
CA HIS A 449 18.34 8.67 -13.99
C HIS A 449 17.22 8.02 -14.82
N LYS A 450 16.20 7.49 -14.13
CA LYS A 450 15.10 6.73 -14.74
C LYS A 450 14.18 7.67 -15.53
N LEU A 451 14.20 7.55 -16.86
CA LEU A 451 13.19 8.20 -17.70
C LEU A 451 11.82 7.59 -17.41
N ILE A 452 10.88 8.42 -16.92
CA ILE A 452 9.46 8.10 -16.76
C ILE A 452 8.89 7.58 -18.10
N ASP A 453 7.75 6.88 -18.07
CA ASP A 453 7.22 5.98 -19.10
C ASP A 453 7.30 6.47 -20.56
N SER A 454 7.27 7.78 -20.83
CA SER A 454 7.49 8.36 -22.16
C SER A 454 8.65 9.39 -22.16
N PRO A 455 9.53 9.41 -23.19
CA PRO A 455 10.78 10.18 -23.20
C PRO A 455 10.64 11.71 -23.43
N TYR A 456 9.46 12.29 -23.21
CA TYR A 456 9.13 13.70 -23.48
C TYR A 456 9.55 14.71 -22.39
N GLN A 457 10.12 14.23 -21.28
CA GLN A 457 10.53 15.05 -20.14
C GLN A 457 11.94 14.68 -19.69
N VAL A 458 12.62 15.66 -19.10
CA VAL A 458 13.90 15.48 -18.41
C VAL A 458 13.79 16.03 -16.99
N GLU A 459 14.47 15.39 -16.05
CA GLU A 459 14.60 15.89 -14.68
C GLU A 459 15.81 16.82 -14.59
N LEU A 460 15.64 17.98 -13.94
CA LEU A 460 16.65 19.02 -13.75
C LEU A 460 16.61 19.49 -12.28
N GLU A 461 17.55 20.36 -11.86
CA GLU A 461 17.54 20.92 -10.49
C GLU A 461 16.21 21.67 -10.17
N ARG A 462 15.53 22.19 -11.20
CA ARG A 462 14.19 22.80 -11.12
C ARG A 462 13.02 21.79 -11.07
N GLY A 463 13.26 20.50 -11.27
CA GLY A 463 12.27 19.42 -11.32
C GLY A 463 12.09 18.83 -12.71
N TRP A 464 10.99 18.10 -12.92
CA TRP A 464 10.61 17.54 -14.23
C TRP A 464 10.16 18.64 -15.18
N VAL A 465 10.87 18.79 -16.31
CA VAL A 465 10.55 19.77 -17.34
C VAL A 465 10.28 19.05 -18.66
N ARG A 466 9.19 19.45 -19.33
CA ARG A 466 8.86 18.98 -20.68
C ARG A 466 9.88 19.53 -21.67
N LEU A 467 10.31 18.70 -22.62
CA LEU A 467 11.17 19.13 -23.71
C LEU A 467 10.46 20.15 -24.61
N ASP A 468 11.13 21.26 -24.91
CA ASP A 468 10.80 22.23 -25.95
C ASP A 468 12.10 22.68 -26.66
N LYS A 469 12.02 23.47 -27.74
CA LYS A 469 13.24 23.87 -28.48
C LYS A 469 14.19 24.73 -27.66
N ALA A 470 13.67 25.56 -26.76
CA ALA A 470 14.50 26.44 -25.94
C ALA A 470 15.30 25.63 -24.93
N LEU A 471 14.67 24.66 -24.26
CA LEU A 471 15.31 23.73 -23.34
C LEU A 471 16.30 22.81 -24.06
N VAL A 472 15.96 22.29 -25.24
CA VAL A 472 16.90 21.46 -26.02
C VAL A 472 18.14 22.27 -26.42
N ALA A 473 17.98 23.54 -26.80
CA ALA A 473 19.10 24.43 -27.08
C ALA A 473 19.89 24.87 -25.82
N GLU A 474 19.28 24.87 -24.63
CA GLU A 474 19.96 25.03 -23.33
C GLU A 474 20.85 23.80 -23.05
N LEU A 475 20.26 22.60 -23.10
CA LEU A 475 20.92 21.33 -22.81
C LEU A 475 21.98 20.94 -23.85
N ALA A 476 21.84 21.33 -25.11
CA ALA A 476 22.86 21.12 -26.13
C ALA A 476 24.15 21.95 -25.91
N ARG A 477 24.08 23.03 -25.12
CA ARG A 477 25.27 23.84 -24.76
C ARG A 477 26.02 23.27 -23.55
N ASP A 478 25.31 22.65 -22.62
CA ASP A 478 25.89 21.91 -21.50
C ASP A 478 25.14 20.60 -21.23
N PRO A 479 25.44 19.52 -21.99
CA PRO A 479 24.81 18.22 -21.77
C PRO A 479 25.16 17.59 -20.41
N SER A 480 26.16 18.12 -19.67
CA SER A 480 26.54 17.59 -18.36
C SER A 480 25.47 17.81 -17.30
N VAL A 481 24.56 18.78 -17.50
CA VAL A 481 23.38 18.99 -16.63
C VAL A 481 22.54 17.72 -16.51
N LEU A 482 22.46 16.89 -17.56
CA LEU A 482 21.69 15.64 -17.58
C LEU A 482 22.38 14.45 -16.89
N SER A 483 23.66 14.59 -16.51
CA SER A 483 24.44 13.57 -15.79
C SER A 483 24.93 14.04 -14.42
N ARG A 484 24.57 15.27 -14.00
CA ARG A 484 24.80 15.79 -12.65
C ARG A 484 23.78 15.19 -11.67
N PRO A 485 24.21 14.74 -10.48
CA PRO A 485 23.29 14.31 -9.44
C PRO A 485 22.34 15.44 -9.06
N LEU A 486 21.03 15.19 -9.16
CA LEU A 486 20.00 16.16 -8.82
C LEU A 486 19.79 16.25 -7.30
N PRO A 487 19.39 17.42 -6.76
CA PRO A 487 19.04 17.56 -5.35
C PRO A 487 17.84 16.67 -5.01
N ARG A 488 17.89 15.98 -3.87
CA ARG A 488 16.83 15.04 -3.47
C ARG A 488 15.51 15.79 -3.23
N ARG A 489 14.49 15.49 -4.04
CA ARG A 489 13.17 16.12 -4.01
C ARG A 489 12.05 15.06 -4.03
N HIS A 490 10.95 15.33 -3.32
CA HIS A 490 9.74 14.51 -3.32
C HIS A 490 8.70 15.00 -4.35
N PRO A 491 7.71 14.15 -4.71
CA PRO A 491 6.55 14.58 -5.49
C PRO A 491 5.87 15.82 -4.92
N MET A 492 5.29 16.63 -5.81
CA MET A 492 4.52 17.82 -5.46
C MET A 492 3.22 17.41 -4.76
N SER A 493 2.98 17.90 -3.55
CA SER A 493 1.69 17.72 -2.85
C SER A 493 1.11 19.06 -2.41
N GLU A 494 -0.16 19.29 -2.72
CA GLU A 494 -0.90 20.52 -2.46
C GLU A 494 -0.17 21.84 -2.82
N GLY A 495 0.66 21.82 -3.86
CA GLY A 495 1.43 22.98 -4.33
C GLY A 495 2.81 23.17 -3.68
N LEU A 496 3.29 22.23 -2.88
CA LEU A 496 4.64 22.22 -2.29
C LEU A 496 5.35 20.88 -2.52
N ALA A 497 6.64 20.91 -2.81
CA ALA A 497 7.50 19.74 -2.89
C ALA A 497 8.57 19.80 -1.79
N ALA A 498 8.80 18.72 -1.06
CA ALA A 498 9.91 18.65 -0.11
C ALA A 498 11.24 18.53 -0.87
N GLN A 499 12.21 19.37 -0.54
CA GLN A 499 13.56 19.34 -1.13
C GLN A 499 14.62 19.43 -0.05
N ARG A 500 15.68 18.64 -0.21
CA ARG A 500 16.87 18.72 0.63
C ARG A 500 17.84 19.76 0.09
N ASP A 501 18.32 20.63 0.96
CA ASP A 501 19.49 21.46 0.70
C ASP A 501 20.74 20.67 1.06
N GLU A 502 21.62 20.46 0.08
CA GLU A 502 22.82 19.62 0.25
C GLU A 502 23.95 20.34 1.02
N ALA A 503 23.94 21.67 1.12
CA ALA A 503 24.95 22.43 1.84
C ALA A 503 24.66 22.49 3.35
N ALA A 504 23.40 22.73 3.74
CA ALA A 504 22.92 22.67 5.12
C ALA A 504 22.61 21.23 5.58
N GLY A 505 22.36 20.32 4.63
CA GLY A 505 21.98 18.93 4.87
C GLY A 505 20.54 18.73 5.39
N LYS A 506 19.71 19.78 5.35
CA LYS A 506 18.36 19.86 5.91
C LYS A 506 17.28 19.85 4.82
N TRP A 507 16.07 19.49 5.19
CA TRP A 507 14.88 19.54 4.34
C TRP A 507 14.08 20.83 4.56
N GLY A 508 13.58 21.37 3.45
CA GLY A 508 12.58 22.44 3.38
C GLY A 508 11.53 22.12 2.32
N PHE A 509 10.67 23.08 1.99
CA PHE A 509 9.66 22.92 0.93
C PHE A 509 9.78 24.03 -0.11
N VAL A 510 9.70 23.63 -1.38
CA VAL A 510 9.77 24.49 -2.56
C VAL A 510 8.43 24.59 -3.28
N ASP A 511 8.24 25.67 -4.03
CA ASP A 511 7.17 25.80 -5.02
C ASP A 511 7.49 25.06 -6.33
N GLY A 512 6.61 25.21 -7.33
CA GLY A 512 6.77 24.61 -8.66
C GLY A 512 8.01 25.10 -9.44
N ASP A 513 8.55 26.27 -9.08
CA ASP A 513 9.76 26.83 -9.69
C ASP A 513 11.04 26.41 -8.95
N GLY A 514 10.91 25.62 -7.86
CA GLY A 514 12.02 25.14 -7.04
C GLY A 514 12.52 26.14 -6.00
N LYS A 515 11.78 27.24 -5.75
CA LYS A 515 12.14 28.24 -4.74
C LYS A 515 11.60 27.82 -3.38
N PHE A 516 12.45 27.82 -2.36
CA PHE A 516 12.04 27.52 -0.98
C PHE A 516 11.00 28.53 -0.46
N LEU A 517 9.80 28.02 -0.16
CA LEU A 517 8.75 28.73 0.58
C LEU A 517 8.81 28.42 2.08
N ILE A 518 9.27 27.21 2.44
CA ILE A 518 9.66 26.86 3.81
C ILE A 518 11.15 26.55 3.79
N ALA A 519 11.95 27.37 4.47
CA ALA A 519 13.41 27.26 4.45
C ALA A 519 13.90 25.90 5.00
N PRO A 520 15.03 25.36 4.47
CA PRO A 520 15.64 24.13 4.97
C PRO A 520 15.99 24.22 6.46
N GLN A 521 15.27 23.46 7.29
CA GLN A 521 15.46 23.45 8.74
C GLN A 521 15.18 22.10 9.40
N PHE A 522 14.47 21.19 8.72
CA PHE A 522 14.07 19.90 9.25
C PHE A 522 15.10 18.81 8.93
N ASP A 523 15.21 17.77 9.76
CA ASP A 523 16.10 16.62 9.44
C ASP A 523 15.49 15.66 8.41
N ALA A 524 14.16 15.63 8.33
CA ALA A 524 13.37 14.89 7.36
C ALA A 524 11.94 15.44 7.37
N VAL A 525 11.20 15.25 6.28
CA VAL A 525 9.81 15.70 6.11
C VAL A 525 9.00 14.70 5.29
N GLY A 526 7.68 14.69 5.48
CA GLY A 526 6.71 14.04 4.62
C GLY A 526 6.04 15.02 3.64
N PRO A 527 5.23 14.52 2.69
CA PRO A 527 4.39 15.38 1.85
C PRO A 527 3.33 16.12 2.68
N PHE A 528 2.79 17.21 2.12
CA PHE A 528 1.58 17.84 2.64
C PHE A 528 0.34 17.00 2.35
N ASP A 529 -0.55 16.89 3.33
CA ASP A 529 -1.87 16.27 3.21
C ASP A 529 -2.87 16.99 4.14
N HIS A 530 -4.05 17.28 3.63
CA HIS A 530 -5.09 18.10 4.28
C HIS A 530 -4.54 19.38 4.93
N GLY A 531 -3.63 20.08 4.24
CA GLY A 531 -3.03 21.35 4.69
C GLY A 531 -1.87 21.23 5.69
N VAL A 532 -1.44 20.02 6.07
CA VAL A 532 -0.33 19.80 7.03
C VAL A 532 0.65 18.73 6.55
N ALA A 533 1.93 18.86 6.90
CA ALA A 533 2.97 17.86 6.63
C ALA A 533 3.58 17.35 7.95
N TRP A 534 4.22 16.18 7.92
CA TRP A 534 5.05 15.72 9.04
C TRP A 534 6.48 16.24 8.88
N ALA A 535 7.10 16.72 9.96
CA ALA A 535 8.50 17.18 9.96
C ALA A 535 9.25 16.78 11.23
N ALA A 536 10.51 16.35 11.07
CA ALA A 536 11.44 16.11 12.17
C ALA A 536 12.06 17.44 12.63
N ILE A 537 11.75 17.84 13.86
CA ILE A 537 12.23 19.09 14.47
C ILE A 537 13.56 18.83 15.20
N PRO A 538 14.70 19.39 14.74
CA PRO A 538 16.03 19.04 15.25
C PRO A 538 16.20 19.29 16.76
N GLU A 539 15.70 20.44 17.24
CA GLU A 539 15.88 20.90 18.63
C GLU A 539 15.04 20.08 19.62
N ARG A 540 13.89 19.56 19.15
CA ARG A 540 12.96 18.77 19.96
C ARG A 540 13.22 17.27 19.89
N ARG A 541 13.88 16.80 18.82
CA ARG A 541 14.06 15.36 18.50
C ARG A 541 12.73 14.62 18.35
N GLU A 542 11.71 15.33 17.86
CA GLU A 542 10.33 14.87 17.70
C GLU A 542 9.86 15.06 16.25
N TRP A 543 8.93 14.22 15.82
CA TRP A 543 8.14 14.45 14.62
C TRP A 543 6.87 15.21 14.99
N CYS A 544 6.64 16.34 14.34
CA CYS A 544 5.46 17.19 14.55
C CYS A 544 4.70 17.36 13.23
N ARG A 545 3.38 17.59 13.30
CA ARG A 545 2.65 18.12 12.14
C ARG A 545 2.93 19.62 12.02
N ILE A 546 3.23 20.09 10.81
CA ILE A 546 3.49 21.49 10.47
C ILE A 546 2.49 22.00 9.44
N ASP A 547 2.19 23.30 9.49
CA ASP A 547 1.38 24.01 8.49
C ASP A 547 2.22 24.41 7.26
N LYS A 548 1.56 25.00 6.25
CA LYS A 548 2.22 25.52 5.02
C LYS A 548 3.11 26.74 5.23
N ALA A 549 3.26 27.24 6.46
CA ALA A 549 4.26 28.22 6.85
C ALA A 549 5.44 27.59 7.63
N GLY A 550 5.47 26.26 7.77
CA GLY A 550 6.50 25.51 8.49
C GLY A 550 6.34 25.49 10.01
N ARG A 551 5.21 25.95 10.55
CA ARG A 551 4.96 26.05 12.00
C ARG A 551 4.22 24.83 12.51
N ILE A 552 4.53 24.38 13.72
CA ILE A 552 3.84 23.24 14.36
C ILE A 552 2.33 23.55 14.47
N SER A 553 1.49 22.69 13.91
CA SER A 553 0.04 22.92 13.77
C SER A 553 -0.78 22.47 14.98
N ASP A 554 -0.31 21.45 15.72
CA ASP A 554 -0.80 21.08 17.06
C ASP A 554 0.39 20.54 17.88
N GLU A 555 0.68 21.17 19.00
CA GLU A 555 1.72 20.74 19.96
C GLU A 555 1.50 19.30 20.45
N ARG A 556 0.24 18.83 20.50
CA ARG A 556 -0.08 17.44 20.88
C ARG A 556 0.17 16.43 19.77
N SER A 557 0.45 16.87 18.54
CA SER A 557 0.87 15.99 17.43
C SER A 557 2.37 15.68 17.46
N CYS A 558 3.17 16.42 18.23
CA CYS A 558 4.59 16.18 18.38
C CYS A 558 4.85 14.87 19.15
N HIS A 559 5.51 13.92 18.50
CA HIS A 559 5.74 12.58 19.03
C HIS A 559 7.16 12.09 18.77
N CYS A 560 7.74 11.41 19.77
CA CYS A 560 8.94 10.61 19.65
C CYS A 560 8.65 9.29 18.91
N ARG A 561 8.52 9.38 17.58
CA ARG A 561 8.62 8.25 16.65
C ARG A 561 9.72 8.54 15.61
N GLN A 562 10.06 7.57 14.79
CA GLN A 562 11.35 7.50 14.07
C GLN A 562 11.43 8.32 12.78
N PRO A 563 12.65 8.52 12.22
CA PRO A 563 12.83 9.11 10.90
C PRO A 563 12.11 8.34 9.78
N LEU A 564 11.47 9.10 8.88
CA LEU A 564 10.78 8.61 7.68
C LEU A 564 11.69 7.78 6.76
N ILE A 565 11.18 6.63 6.32
CA ILE A 565 11.41 6.10 4.97
C ILE A 565 10.11 6.39 4.21
N LEU A 566 10.19 7.08 3.07
CA LEU A 566 9.00 7.48 2.31
C LEU A 566 8.65 6.42 1.27
N TYR A 567 7.39 5.98 1.27
CA TYR A 567 6.72 5.47 0.08
C TYR A 567 5.24 5.88 0.06
N GLU A 568 4.70 5.94 -1.15
CA GLU A 568 3.38 6.44 -1.47
C GLU A 568 2.28 5.48 -1.00
N ASN A 569 1.40 5.94 -0.13
CA ASN A 569 -0.06 5.94 -0.27
C ASN A 569 -0.68 6.59 0.99
N GLY A 570 -1.81 7.27 0.83
CA GLY A 570 -2.42 8.10 1.89
C GLY A 570 -2.92 7.33 3.11
N ASP A 571 -3.25 8.09 4.16
CA ASP A 571 -3.94 7.69 5.40
C ASP A 571 -3.15 6.82 6.41
N GLY A 572 -2.23 7.44 7.16
CA GLY A 572 -1.88 6.99 8.52
C GLY A 572 -0.39 7.14 8.92
N PRO A 573 -0.06 7.18 10.23
CA PRO A 573 1.32 7.23 10.73
C PRO A 573 1.93 5.82 10.96
N PRO A 574 3.04 5.42 10.29
CA PRO A 574 3.68 4.10 10.48
C PRO A 574 4.96 4.11 11.36
N GLY A 575 5.37 2.93 11.83
CA GLY A 575 6.72 2.59 12.35
C GLY A 575 7.37 1.48 11.50
N GLU A 576 8.45 0.79 11.87
CA GLU A 576 9.28 0.87 13.08
C GLU A 576 10.68 0.21 12.90
N ARG A 577 11.77 0.98 13.06
CA ARG A 577 13.11 0.76 13.68
C ARG A 577 14.02 1.97 13.32
N ALA A 578 14.73 2.71 14.19
CA ALA A 578 14.94 2.68 15.65
C ALA A 578 15.39 4.09 16.18
N ASP A 579 15.70 4.23 17.48
CA ASP A 579 16.31 5.37 18.21
C ASP A 579 15.70 6.79 18.09
N CYS A 580 15.43 7.44 19.22
CA CYS A 580 15.19 8.90 19.26
C CYS A 580 16.49 9.68 19.08
N TYR A 581 16.83 9.97 17.82
CA TYR A 581 17.91 10.90 17.46
C TYR A 581 19.28 10.46 18.01
N GLY A 582 19.64 9.21 17.74
CA GLY A 582 21.02 8.73 17.78
C GLY A 582 21.87 9.40 16.68
N ALA A 583 23.17 9.56 16.92
CA ALA A 583 24.04 10.34 16.03
C ALA A 583 24.18 9.72 14.63
N GLY A 584 23.61 10.39 13.63
CA GLY A 584 23.79 10.07 12.21
C GLY A 584 22.48 9.81 11.46
N VAL A 585 21.86 10.87 10.96
CA VAL A 585 20.83 10.75 9.92
C VAL A 585 21.46 10.12 8.68
N LYS A 586 21.23 8.83 8.47
CA LYS A 586 21.47 8.17 7.18
C LYS A 586 20.14 8.05 6.47
N ALA A 587 19.97 8.81 5.39
CA ALA A 587 18.92 8.54 4.42
C ALA A 587 19.20 7.14 3.84
N ILE A 588 18.37 6.15 4.18
CA ILE A 588 18.43 4.84 3.54
C ILE A 588 17.82 5.02 2.15
N GLU A 589 18.64 4.78 1.15
CA GLU A 589 18.27 4.85 -0.26
C GLU A 589 17.31 3.70 -0.57
N ALA A 590 16.12 4.06 -1.02
CA ALA A 590 15.20 3.18 -1.73
C ALA A 590 14.84 3.88 -3.03
N PHE A 591 15.77 3.79 -3.97
CA PHE A 591 15.47 3.78 -5.40
C PHE A 591 15.95 2.43 -5.92
N ASP A 592 15.17 1.85 -6.83
CA ASP A 592 15.32 0.52 -7.45
C ASP A 592 15.07 -0.68 -6.49
N ASP A 593 14.49 -1.79 -6.95
CA ASP A 593 14.16 -2.21 -8.33
C ASP A 593 12.76 -1.81 -8.84
#